data_AF-A0A524D7S2-F1
#
_entry.id   AF-A0A524D7S2-F1
#
_cell.length_a   1.000
_cell.length_b   1.000
_cell.length_c   1.000
_cell.angle_alpha   90.00
_cell.angle_beta   90.00
_cell.angle_gamma   90.00
#
_symmetry.space_group_name_H-M   'P 1'
#
loop_
_entity.id
_entity.type
_entity.pdbx_description
1 polymer ?
#
loop_
_entity_poly.entity_id
_entity_poly.type
_entity_poly.pdbx_seq_one_letter_code
_entity_poly.pdbx_strand_id
1 'polypeptide(L)'
;MGIKDVVEVYTMQISVQYSSELIMAIALAITTLLLIRYTWNRVKQLPEEERHMGRPLWIASVSVPLLGLASFLNYGYALGYTELETGYYLAAALGGGLLSFTATSILGGRRAQALPFAVLGGMIPLAAMPQIVGAAFGPLSGALVAVLAGILFGIPFVLFSYLTYKTRRVTSFGLAVLSITYPLLLVTTSFTSPEIVAVALAIRVFGPALLITALVLPGMAIRAELVAYSITVSSSFYFMSYLLVSPLVLDMAAMATVSFIAIASILSIGTSAYVLTRWRSSRNPATLTLGLYFVVGGLSYLVVALNHTEFMSGLNAQYFATALALIASMMLNLSSIVALDWKRILLLPILITIAPFWLMLSGWIAQVPPDAVAFRSLSMIISGLLHSIIPITLYGLIWWRMRKVDASGRSRALFLALGGLLHIFGAAGGNTLSIIAAIFIMGAYGVWWLGVTGRADSLLGTAA
;
A
#
# COMPACT_ATOMS: atom_id res chain seq x y z
N MET A 1 -11.06 -12.72 -26.65
CA MET A 1 -9.60 -12.71 -26.51
C MET A 1 -9.01 -13.58 -27.59
N GLY A 2 -8.23 -12.99 -28.49
CA GLY A 2 -7.44 -13.74 -29.47
C GLY A 2 -6.19 -14.35 -28.82
N ILE A 3 -5.56 -15.32 -29.48
CA ILE A 3 -4.32 -15.95 -29.02
C ILE A 3 -3.19 -14.92 -28.78
N LYS A 4 -3.17 -13.83 -29.54
CA LYS A 4 -2.23 -12.71 -29.35
C LYS A 4 -2.43 -12.00 -28.00
N ASP A 5 -3.67 -11.69 -27.63
CA ASP A 5 -3.99 -11.05 -26.35
C ASP A 5 -3.55 -11.91 -25.15
N VAL A 6 -3.70 -13.24 -25.29
CA VAL A 6 -3.28 -14.19 -24.24
C VAL A 6 -1.76 -14.19 -24.08
N VAL A 7 -1.00 -14.24 -25.18
CA VAL A 7 0.47 -14.22 -25.15
C VAL A 7 1.00 -12.91 -24.56
N GLU A 8 0.40 -11.78 -24.91
CA GLU A 8 0.82 -10.44 -24.44
C GLU A 8 0.59 -10.26 -22.93
N VAL A 9 -0.57 -10.70 -22.42
CA VAL A 9 -0.88 -10.70 -20.98
C VAL A 9 0.10 -11.57 -20.17
N TYR A 10 0.45 -12.76 -20.68
CA TYR A 10 1.43 -13.63 -20.02
C TYR A 10 2.84 -12.99 -19.99
N THR A 11 3.27 -12.32 -21.06
CA THR A 11 4.58 -11.63 -21.09
C THR A 11 4.65 -10.43 -20.15
N MET A 12 3.55 -9.67 -20.02
CA MET A 12 3.48 -8.55 -19.09
C MET A 12 3.51 -9.02 -17.64
N GLN A 13 2.76 -10.07 -17.30
CA GLN A 13 2.72 -10.63 -15.95
C GLN A 13 4.09 -11.14 -15.48
N ILE A 14 4.81 -11.86 -16.34
CA ILE A 14 6.18 -12.33 -16.05
C ILE A 14 7.10 -11.14 -15.77
N SER A 15 7.00 -10.09 -16.59
CA SER A 15 7.80 -8.88 -16.43
C SER A 15 7.46 -8.10 -15.14
N VAL A 16 6.18 -8.07 -14.74
CA VAL A 16 5.73 -7.51 -13.44
C VAL A 16 6.27 -8.32 -12.28
N GLN A 17 6.24 -9.65 -12.37
CA GLN A 17 6.83 -10.52 -11.36
C GLN A 17 8.31 -10.22 -11.17
N TYR A 18 9.07 -10.06 -12.26
CA TYR A 18 10.48 -9.69 -12.18
C TYR A 18 10.69 -8.29 -11.62
N SER A 19 9.92 -7.30 -12.07
CA SER A 19 10.04 -5.93 -11.54
C SER A 19 9.66 -5.84 -10.07
N SER A 20 8.78 -6.71 -9.59
CA SER A 20 8.46 -6.81 -8.16
C SER A 20 9.66 -7.26 -7.31
N GLU A 21 10.63 -8.00 -7.87
CA GLU A 21 11.88 -8.35 -7.18
C GLU A 21 12.77 -7.13 -6.96
N LEU A 22 12.89 -6.27 -7.99
CA LEU A 22 13.61 -5.01 -7.86
C LEU A 22 12.96 -4.11 -6.81
N ILE A 23 11.63 -4.00 -6.82
CA ILE A 23 10.91 -3.23 -5.82
C ILE A 23 11.03 -3.86 -4.42
N MET A 24 10.99 -5.18 -4.30
CA MET A 24 11.25 -5.89 -3.04
C MET A 24 12.66 -5.55 -2.51
N ALA A 25 13.67 -5.57 -3.37
CA ALA A 25 15.03 -5.20 -3.02
C ALA A 25 15.10 -3.75 -2.48
N ILE A 26 14.46 -2.80 -3.16
CA ILE A 26 14.38 -1.41 -2.74
C ILE A 26 13.64 -1.27 -1.39
N ALA A 27 12.51 -1.95 -1.23
CA ALA A 27 11.73 -1.95 0.01
C ALA A 27 12.55 -2.50 1.19
N LEU A 28 13.31 -3.57 0.98
CA LEU A 28 14.20 -4.15 1.98
C LEU A 28 15.43 -3.28 2.25
N ALA A 29 15.95 -2.54 1.27
CA ALA A 29 17.00 -1.54 1.49
C ALA A 29 16.50 -0.40 2.39
N ILE A 30 15.31 0.16 2.11
CA ILE A 30 14.67 1.17 2.98
C ILE A 30 14.45 0.60 4.38
N THR A 31 13.93 -0.62 4.48
CA THR A 31 13.72 -1.33 5.75
C THR A 31 15.03 -1.46 6.53
N THR A 32 16.13 -1.79 5.86
CA THR A 32 17.46 -1.92 6.46
C THR A 32 17.92 -0.61 7.08
N LEU A 33 17.84 0.49 6.33
CA LEU A 33 18.23 1.81 6.84
C LEU A 33 17.43 2.21 8.08
N LEU A 34 16.12 1.97 8.06
CA LEU A 34 15.24 2.24 9.20
C LEU A 34 15.54 1.31 10.39
N LEU A 35 15.86 0.04 10.14
CA LEU A 35 16.16 -0.94 11.17
C LEU A 35 17.51 -0.64 11.84
N ILE A 36 18.53 -0.25 11.07
CA ILE A 36 19.81 0.23 11.60
C ILE A 36 19.59 1.45 12.49
N ARG A 37 18.87 2.47 11.99
CA ARG A 37 18.57 3.69 12.76
C ARG A 37 17.81 3.37 14.04
N TYR A 38 16.80 2.51 13.95
CA TYR A 38 16.00 2.07 15.10
C TYR A 38 16.88 1.35 16.13
N THR A 39 17.70 0.40 15.68
CA THR A 39 18.59 -0.39 16.53
C THR A 39 19.61 0.52 17.23
N TRP A 40 20.25 1.41 16.48
CA TRP A 40 21.19 2.38 17.02
C TRP A 40 20.57 3.22 18.14
N ASN A 41 19.38 3.79 17.88
CA ASN A 41 18.66 4.61 18.86
C ASN A 41 18.27 3.82 20.12
N ARG A 42 17.85 2.56 19.96
CA ARG A 42 17.50 1.68 21.09
C ARG A 42 18.71 1.30 21.92
N VAL A 43 19.82 0.92 21.28
CA VAL A 43 21.05 0.53 21.98
C VAL A 43 21.67 1.71 22.72
N LYS A 44 21.63 2.91 22.14
CA LYS A 44 22.12 4.12 22.79
C LYS A 44 21.36 4.49 24.06
N GLN A 45 20.09 4.09 24.17
CA GLN A 45 19.25 4.31 25.36
C GLN A 45 19.53 3.31 26.50
N LEU A 46 20.25 2.22 26.23
CA LEU A 46 20.56 1.21 27.24
C LEU A 46 21.82 1.59 28.04
N PRO A 47 21.91 1.20 29.33
CA PRO A 47 23.15 1.23 30.09
C PRO A 47 24.28 0.53 29.34
N GLU A 48 25.53 0.99 29.52
CA GLU A 48 26.68 0.50 28.77
C GLU A 48 26.88 -1.02 28.89
N GLU A 49 26.66 -1.55 30.10
CA GLU A 49 26.73 -2.99 30.42
C GLU A 49 25.65 -3.80 29.68
N GLU A 50 24.50 -3.21 29.35
CA GLU A 50 23.36 -3.88 28.72
C GLU A 50 23.32 -3.71 27.19
N ARG A 51 24.22 -2.92 26.59
CA ARG A 51 24.24 -2.70 25.14
C ARG A 51 24.33 -4.00 24.33
N HIS A 52 24.92 -5.04 24.90
CA HIS A 52 24.99 -6.38 24.30
C HIS A 52 23.60 -7.00 24.02
N MET A 53 22.55 -6.58 24.74
CA MET A 53 21.17 -7.01 24.49
C MET A 53 20.64 -6.53 23.13
N GLY A 54 21.28 -5.53 22.50
CA GLY A 54 20.97 -5.07 21.15
C GLY A 54 21.47 -5.99 20.03
N ARG A 55 22.34 -6.96 20.32
CA ARG A 55 22.95 -7.85 19.31
C ARG A 55 21.94 -8.52 18.38
N PRO A 56 20.79 -9.06 18.85
CA PRO A 56 19.81 -9.67 17.94
C PRO A 56 19.27 -8.67 16.90
N LEU A 57 19.00 -7.43 17.29
CA LEU A 57 18.51 -6.41 16.35
C LEU A 57 19.57 -5.99 15.32
N TRP A 58 20.85 -5.99 15.71
CA TRP A 58 21.96 -5.81 14.77
C TRP A 58 22.04 -6.95 13.76
N ILE A 59 21.83 -8.19 14.19
CA ILE A 59 21.82 -9.34 13.29
C ILE A 59 20.63 -9.28 12.33
N ALA A 60 19.45 -8.86 12.82
CA ALA A 60 18.30 -8.57 11.95
C ALA A 60 18.65 -7.50 10.89
N SER A 61 19.42 -6.48 11.28
CA SER A 61 19.87 -5.40 10.38
C SER A 61 20.86 -5.87 9.29
N VAL A 62 21.53 -7.01 9.49
CA VAL A 62 22.37 -7.67 8.46
C VAL A 62 21.55 -8.65 7.63
N SER A 63 20.56 -9.28 8.24
CA SER A 63 19.68 -10.25 7.58
C SER A 63 18.78 -9.62 6.50
N VAL A 64 18.09 -8.52 6.82
CA VAL A 64 17.19 -7.81 5.89
C VAL A 64 17.89 -7.37 4.58
N PRO A 65 19.09 -6.77 4.59
CA PRO A 65 19.77 -6.41 3.33
C PRO A 65 20.24 -7.62 2.54
N LEU A 66 20.52 -8.78 3.17
CA LEU A 66 20.80 -10.01 2.42
C LEU A 66 19.56 -10.54 1.69
N LEU A 67 18.37 -10.42 2.30
CA LEU A 67 17.11 -10.69 1.59
C LEU A 67 16.88 -9.67 0.44
N GLY A 68 17.27 -8.41 0.64
CA GLY A 68 17.25 -7.39 -0.41
C GLY A 68 18.19 -7.74 -1.57
N LEU A 69 19.43 -8.15 -1.26
CA LEU A 69 20.41 -8.61 -2.23
C LEU A 69 19.91 -9.85 -2.98
N ALA A 70 19.31 -10.81 -2.28
CA ALA A 70 18.70 -11.98 -2.91
C ALA A 70 17.62 -11.57 -3.93
N SER A 71 16.71 -10.67 -3.56
CA SER A 71 15.68 -10.16 -4.49
C SER A 71 16.32 -9.46 -5.70
N PHE A 72 17.35 -8.65 -5.49
CA PHE A 72 18.08 -7.99 -6.57
C PHE A 72 18.80 -8.98 -7.51
N LEU A 73 19.42 -10.03 -6.96
CA LEU A 73 20.07 -11.07 -7.75
C LEU A 73 19.05 -11.90 -8.53
N ASN A 74 17.88 -12.18 -7.96
CA ASN A 74 16.78 -12.86 -8.65
C ASN A 74 16.23 -12.01 -9.81
N TYR A 75 16.16 -10.68 -9.64
CA TYR A 75 15.84 -9.76 -10.73
C TYR A 75 16.87 -9.84 -11.85
N GLY A 76 18.16 -9.82 -11.53
CA GLY A 76 19.23 -9.98 -12.52
C GLY A 76 19.17 -11.33 -13.26
N TYR A 77 18.97 -12.43 -12.53
CA TYR A 77 18.74 -13.75 -13.12
C TYR A 77 17.58 -13.72 -14.13
N ALA A 78 16.47 -13.09 -13.77
CA ALA A 78 15.31 -12.96 -14.63
C ALA A 78 15.55 -12.11 -15.90
N LEU A 79 16.54 -11.22 -15.88
CA LEU A 79 16.99 -10.47 -17.06
C LEU A 79 17.94 -11.27 -17.98
N GLY A 80 18.27 -12.52 -17.62
CA GLY A 80 19.12 -13.41 -18.40
C GLY A 80 20.54 -13.60 -17.86
N TYR A 81 20.89 -12.98 -16.73
CA TYR A 81 22.19 -13.15 -16.07
C TYR A 81 22.21 -14.42 -15.20
N THR A 82 22.24 -15.58 -15.87
CA THR A 82 22.08 -16.91 -15.23
C THR A 82 23.10 -17.20 -14.11
N GLU A 83 24.29 -16.62 -14.20
CA GLU A 83 25.36 -16.72 -13.20
C GLU A 83 24.98 -16.16 -11.81
N LEU A 84 23.94 -15.33 -11.72
CA LEU A 84 23.47 -14.73 -10.47
C LEU A 84 22.60 -15.67 -9.61
N GLU A 85 22.15 -16.81 -10.17
CA GLU A 85 21.25 -17.76 -9.50
C GLU A 85 21.81 -18.29 -8.17
N THR A 86 23.07 -18.71 -8.14
CA THR A 86 23.70 -19.20 -6.90
C THR A 86 23.87 -18.11 -5.87
N GLY A 87 24.16 -16.87 -6.31
CA GLY A 87 24.20 -15.71 -5.44
C GLY A 87 22.84 -15.43 -4.79
N TYR A 88 21.75 -15.55 -5.54
CA TYR A 88 20.38 -15.42 -5.04
C TYR A 88 20.10 -16.43 -3.92
N TYR A 89 20.32 -17.72 -4.18
CA TYR A 89 20.03 -18.76 -3.19
C TYR A 89 20.89 -18.63 -1.93
N LEU A 90 22.17 -18.29 -2.09
CA LEU A 90 23.08 -18.07 -0.97
C LEU A 90 22.61 -16.88 -0.11
N ALA A 91 22.30 -15.74 -0.74
CA ALA A 91 21.83 -14.55 -0.04
C ALA A 91 20.48 -14.78 0.67
N ALA A 92 19.54 -15.48 0.02
CA ALA A 92 18.25 -15.82 0.61
C ALA A 92 18.40 -16.76 1.81
N ALA A 93 19.26 -17.78 1.70
CA ALA A 93 19.54 -18.72 2.77
C ALA A 93 20.19 -18.01 3.98
N LEU A 94 21.26 -17.23 3.74
CA LEU A 94 21.93 -16.45 4.77
C LEU A 94 20.98 -15.45 5.44
N GLY A 95 20.17 -14.73 4.65
CA GLY A 95 19.15 -13.83 5.15
C GLY A 95 18.16 -14.53 6.09
N GLY A 96 17.48 -15.59 5.62
CA GLY A 96 16.51 -16.35 6.41
C GLY A 96 17.12 -17.01 7.65
N GLY A 97 18.34 -17.53 7.52
CA GLY A 97 19.09 -18.11 8.65
C GLY A 97 19.42 -17.09 9.73
N LEU A 98 19.85 -15.88 9.36
CA LEU A 98 20.12 -14.80 10.32
C LEU A 98 18.83 -14.25 10.97
N LEU A 99 17.68 -14.22 10.27
CA LEU A 99 16.38 -13.92 10.90
C LEU A 99 16.04 -14.97 11.96
N SER A 100 16.25 -16.25 11.64
CA SER A 100 16.00 -17.36 12.56
C SER A 100 16.94 -17.30 13.78
N PHE A 101 18.21 -16.98 13.56
CA PHE A 101 19.18 -16.76 14.64
C PHE A 101 18.80 -15.56 15.53
N THR A 102 18.32 -14.47 14.91
CA THR A 102 17.82 -13.31 15.64
C THR A 102 16.68 -13.71 16.58
N ALA A 103 15.66 -14.39 16.06
CA ALA A 103 14.47 -14.76 16.81
C ALA A 103 14.80 -15.70 17.99
N THR A 104 15.66 -16.69 17.77
CA THR A 104 16.11 -17.63 18.81
C THR A 104 16.99 -16.96 19.87
N SER A 105 17.83 -15.99 19.48
CA SER A 105 18.69 -15.24 20.40
C SER A 105 17.89 -14.36 21.36
N ILE A 106 16.77 -13.78 20.91
CA ILE A 106 15.87 -13.00 21.77
C ILE A 106 15.22 -13.90 22.85
N LEU A 107 15.01 -15.18 22.55
CA LEU A 107 14.40 -16.14 23.47
C LEU A 107 15.40 -16.81 24.44
N GLY A 108 16.70 -16.52 24.33
CA GLY A 108 17.74 -17.04 25.23
C GLY A 108 18.05 -18.54 25.08
N GLY A 109 17.52 -19.20 24.05
CA GLY A 109 17.70 -20.64 23.84
C GLY A 109 19.02 -21.00 23.17
N ARG A 110 20.09 -21.24 23.94
CA ARG A 110 21.42 -21.66 23.40
C ARG A 110 21.35 -22.91 22.52
N ARG A 111 20.45 -23.87 22.80
CA ARG A 111 20.24 -25.08 21.97
C ARG A 111 19.39 -24.81 20.71
N ALA A 112 18.47 -23.86 20.77
CA ALA A 112 17.64 -23.48 19.62
C ALA A 112 18.43 -22.68 18.56
N GLN A 113 19.51 -22.02 18.97
CA GLN A 113 20.45 -21.32 18.07
C GLN A 113 21.22 -22.25 17.12
N ALA A 114 21.33 -23.55 17.43
CA ALA A 114 21.99 -24.52 16.56
C ALA A 114 21.14 -24.88 15.32
N LEU A 115 19.81 -24.77 15.41
CA LEU A 115 18.88 -25.15 14.35
C LEU A 115 19.01 -24.27 13.09
N PRO A 116 19.07 -22.92 13.18
CA PRO A 116 19.37 -22.06 12.04
C PRO A 116 20.71 -22.38 11.36
N PHE A 117 21.75 -22.69 12.14
CA PHE A 117 23.07 -23.03 11.59
C PHE A 117 23.10 -24.41 10.93
N ALA A 118 22.36 -25.39 11.45
CA ALA A 118 22.20 -26.69 10.82
C ALA A 118 21.44 -26.59 9.48
N VAL A 119 20.41 -25.74 9.41
CA VAL A 119 19.66 -25.49 8.17
C VAL A 119 20.51 -24.69 7.16
N LEU A 120 21.23 -23.66 7.60
CA LEU A 120 22.21 -22.93 6.78
C LEU A 120 23.29 -23.86 6.22
N GLY A 121 23.83 -24.74 7.06
CA GLY A 121 24.82 -25.75 6.67
C GLY A 121 24.30 -26.78 5.67
N GLY A 122 23.00 -27.06 5.65
CA GLY A 122 22.35 -27.90 4.65
C GLY A 122 22.00 -27.16 3.34
N MET A 123 21.66 -25.87 3.42
CA MET A 123 21.25 -25.08 2.24
C MET A 123 22.41 -24.59 1.38
N ILE A 124 23.57 -24.26 1.97
CA ILE A 124 24.73 -23.78 1.20
C ILE A 124 25.23 -24.84 0.19
N PRO A 125 25.36 -26.13 0.54
CA PRO A 125 25.69 -27.18 -0.43
C PRO A 125 24.59 -27.41 -1.48
N LEU A 126 23.31 -27.32 -1.10
CA LEU A 126 22.18 -27.53 -2.00
C LEU A 126 21.96 -26.37 -3.00
N ALA A 127 22.26 -25.14 -2.59
CA ALA A 127 22.26 -23.96 -3.46
C ALA A 127 23.41 -23.97 -4.49
N ALA A 128 24.49 -24.70 -4.19
CA ALA A 128 25.61 -24.92 -5.09
C ALA A 128 25.40 -26.12 -6.04
N MET A 129 24.43 -27.01 -5.76
CA MET A 129 24.21 -28.23 -6.55
C MET A 129 23.73 -28.03 -8.00
N PRO A 130 22.87 -27.04 -8.33
CA PRO A 130 22.45 -26.81 -9.72
C PRO A 130 23.60 -26.54 -10.68
N GLN A 131 24.71 -25.96 -10.18
CA GLN A 131 25.93 -25.70 -10.96
C GLN A 131 26.89 -26.89 -11.01
N ILE A 132 26.85 -27.78 -10.01
CA ILE A 132 27.77 -28.93 -9.90
C ILE A 132 27.22 -30.15 -10.66
N VAL A 133 25.90 -30.29 -10.77
CA VAL A 133 25.24 -31.46 -11.39
C VAL A 133 24.14 -30.96 -12.32
N GLY A 134 24.50 -30.62 -13.56
CA GLY A 134 23.59 -30.01 -14.52
C GLY A 134 22.26 -30.79 -14.71
N ALA A 135 21.17 -30.04 -14.94
CA ALA A 135 19.83 -30.38 -15.47
C ALA A 135 19.07 -31.65 -14.97
N ALA A 136 19.69 -32.58 -14.24
CA ALA A 136 19.12 -33.89 -13.92
C ALA A 136 18.26 -33.90 -12.64
N PHE A 137 18.27 -32.81 -11.87
CA PHE A 137 17.47 -32.69 -10.65
C PHE A 137 16.17 -31.93 -10.92
N GLY A 138 15.18 -32.64 -11.48
CA GLY A 138 13.83 -32.15 -11.78
C GLY A 138 12.98 -31.79 -10.53
N PRO A 139 11.67 -32.15 -10.46
CA PRO A 139 10.73 -31.73 -9.40
C PRO A 139 11.17 -31.95 -7.94
N LEU A 140 12.08 -32.90 -7.69
CA LEU A 140 12.64 -33.19 -6.37
C LEU A 140 13.50 -32.04 -5.81
N SER A 141 14.22 -31.30 -6.66
CA SER A 141 14.99 -30.13 -6.21
C SER A 141 14.07 -28.99 -5.79
N GLY A 142 13.02 -28.72 -6.57
CA GLY A 142 12.00 -27.72 -6.26
C GLY A 142 11.25 -28.02 -4.96
N ALA A 143 10.85 -29.27 -4.74
CA ALA A 143 10.20 -29.69 -3.50
C ALA A 143 11.11 -29.53 -2.27
N LEU A 144 12.39 -29.91 -2.41
CA LEU A 144 13.38 -29.77 -1.33
C LEU A 144 13.66 -28.29 -1.01
N VAL A 145 13.81 -27.45 -2.03
CA VAL A 145 13.97 -25.99 -1.88
C VAL A 145 12.75 -25.37 -1.19
N ALA A 146 11.53 -25.79 -1.54
CA ALA A 146 10.31 -25.32 -0.90
C ALA A 146 10.22 -25.75 0.58
N VAL A 147 10.58 -26.99 0.91
CA VAL A 147 10.63 -27.47 2.31
C VAL A 147 11.67 -26.69 3.11
N LEU A 148 12.87 -26.48 2.55
CA LEU A 148 13.94 -25.75 3.21
C LEU A 148 13.62 -24.25 3.39
N ALA A 149 13.01 -23.62 2.39
CA ALA A 149 12.46 -22.27 2.51
C ALA A 149 11.37 -22.21 3.59
N GLY A 150 10.46 -23.20 3.61
CA GLY A 150 9.44 -23.34 4.65
C GLY A 150 10.03 -23.43 6.05
N ILE A 151 11.14 -24.15 6.23
CA ILE A 151 11.86 -24.23 7.52
C ILE A 151 12.53 -22.89 7.84
N LEU A 152 13.33 -22.34 6.91
CA LEU A 152 14.09 -21.10 7.10
C LEU A 152 13.20 -19.89 7.44
N PHE A 153 12.01 -19.83 6.87
CA PHE A 153 11.10 -18.71 7.03
C PHE A 153 9.95 -19.01 8.01
N GLY A 154 9.58 -20.28 8.17
CA GLY A 154 8.57 -20.73 9.13
C GLY A 154 9.02 -20.66 10.58
N ILE A 155 10.26 -21.04 10.88
CA ILE A 155 10.84 -20.90 12.24
C ILE A 155 10.82 -19.43 12.71
N PRO A 156 11.39 -18.45 11.99
CA PRO A 156 11.37 -17.06 12.43
C PRO A 156 9.95 -16.51 12.47
N PHE A 157 9.06 -16.91 11.55
CA PHE A 157 7.64 -16.55 11.63
C PHE A 157 7.00 -16.99 12.96
N VAL A 158 7.15 -18.26 13.35
CA VAL A 158 6.57 -18.78 14.61
C VAL A 158 7.18 -18.06 15.82
N LEU A 159 8.50 -17.89 15.85
CA LEU A 159 9.20 -17.28 16.98
C LEU A 159 8.89 -15.79 17.11
N PHE A 160 8.89 -15.03 16.02
CA PHE A 160 8.49 -13.62 16.04
C PHE A 160 7.00 -13.45 16.32
N SER A 161 6.14 -14.38 15.89
CA SER A 161 4.72 -14.39 16.28
C SER A 161 4.54 -14.63 17.78
N TYR A 162 5.31 -15.56 18.36
CA TYR A 162 5.35 -15.78 19.80
C TYR A 162 5.85 -14.54 20.56
N LEU A 163 6.93 -13.91 20.09
CA LEU A 163 7.44 -12.65 20.66
C LEU A 163 6.41 -11.53 20.54
N THR A 164 5.70 -11.47 19.43
CA THR A 164 4.61 -10.51 19.21
C THR A 164 3.47 -10.72 20.20
N TYR A 165 3.07 -11.97 20.42
CA TYR A 165 2.05 -12.33 21.41
C TYR A 165 2.46 -11.90 22.82
N LYS A 166 3.71 -12.20 23.22
CA LYS A 166 4.23 -11.90 24.56
C LYS A 166 4.49 -10.41 24.80
N THR A 167 5.06 -9.70 23.83
CA THR A 167 5.54 -8.32 24.00
C THR A 167 4.61 -7.26 23.44
N ARG A 168 3.64 -7.65 22.59
CA ARG A 168 2.75 -6.75 21.82
C ARG A 168 3.51 -5.71 20.99
N ARG A 169 4.81 -5.91 20.75
CA ARG A 169 5.65 -4.99 19.99
C ARG A 169 5.39 -5.12 18.49
N VAL A 170 5.19 -3.98 17.85
CA VAL A 170 4.92 -3.91 16.42
C VAL A 170 6.13 -4.31 15.57
N THR A 171 7.36 -4.06 16.05
CA THR A 171 8.59 -4.48 15.35
C THR A 171 8.67 -6.01 15.22
N SER A 172 8.33 -6.75 16.28
CA SER A 172 8.26 -8.21 16.24
C SER A 172 7.17 -8.69 15.27
N PHE A 173 6.03 -8.00 15.23
CA PHE A 173 4.95 -8.30 14.31
C PHE A 173 5.39 -8.10 12.85
N GLY A 174 6.04 -6.97 12.55
CA GLY A 174 6.61 -6.69 11.23
C GLY A 174 7.62 -7.74 10.79
N LEU A 175 8.52 -8.19 11.68
CA LEU A 175 9.48 -9.26 11.39
C LEU A 175 8.81 -10.62 11.16
N ALA A 176 7.75 -10.95 11.90
CA ALA A 176 6.97 -12.16 11.67
C ALA A 176 6.33 -12.14 10.27
N VAL A 177 5.63 -11.04 9.93
CA VAL A 177 4.96 -10.93 8.64
C VAL A 177 5.98 -10.92 7.49
N LEU A 178 7.11 -10.22 7.62
CA LEU A 178 8.19 -10.31 6.63
C LEU A 178 8.64 -11.76 6.41
N SER A 179 8.79 -12.53 7.50
CA SER A 179 9.23 -13.92 7.43
C SER A 179 8.27 -14.79 6.62
N ILE A 180 6.95 -14.65 6.77
CA ILE A 180 5.99 -15.46 6.01
C ILE A 180 5.72 -14.93 4.60
N THR A 181 5.84 -13.61 4.38
CA THR A 181 5.54 -12.99 3.09
C THR A 181 6.68 -13.05 2.09
N TYR A 182 7.94 -12.94 2.53
CA TYR A 182 9.11 -13.03 1.65
C TYR A 182 9.15 -14.30 0.77
N PRO A 183 8.97 -15.53 1.31
CA PRO A 183 9.04 -16.77 0.53
C PRO A 183 7.85 -16.99 -0.42
N LEU A 184 6.82 -16.12 -0.42
CA LEU A 184 5.66 -16.26 -1.31
C LEU A 184 6.01 -16.15 -2.79
N LEU A 185 7.23 -15.73 -3.15
CA LEU A 185 7.74 -15.85 -4.51
C LEU A 185 7.58 -17.28 -5.07
N LEU A 186 7.90 -18.31 -4.28
CA LEU A 186 7.78 -19.71 -4.69
C LEU A 186 6.33 -20.13 -4.95
N VAL A 187 5.40 -19.47 -4.28
CA VAL A 187 3.96 -19.64 -4.47
C VAL A 187 3.53 -18.93 -5.76
N THR A 188 4.08 -17.74 -6.06
CA THR A 188 3.74 -16.97 -7.28
C THR A 188 4.14 -17.68 -8.58
N THR A 189 5.25 -18.43 -8.59
CA THR A 189 5.67 -19.23 -9.75
C THR A 189 4.80 -20.45 -10.02
N SER A 190 3.93 -20.83 -9.07
CA SER A 190 3.07 -22.01 -9.17
C SER A 190 1.67 -21.68 -9.73
N PHE A 191 1.34 -20.40 -9.93
CA PHE A 191 0.06 -19.95 -10.43
C PHE A 191 0.17 -19.35 -11.83
N THR A 192 -0.77 -19.71 -12.71
CA THR A 192 -0.86 -19.17 -14.08
C THR A 192 -1.93 -18.08 -14.24
N SER A 193 -2.78 -17.86 -13.23
CA SER A 193 -3.79 -16.79 -13.26
C SER A 193 -3.14 -15.44 -12.92
N PRO A 194 -3.25 -14.42 -13.80
CA PRO A 194 -2.72 -13.08 -13.57
C PRO A 194 -3.19 -12.43 -12.28
N GLU A 195 -4.45 -12.63 -11.93
CA GLU A 195 -5.09 -12.04 -10.75
C GLU A 195 -4.53 -12.63 -9.46
N ILE A 196 -4.31 -13.95 -9.42
CA ILE A 196 -3.75 -14.63 -8.25
C ILE A 196 -2.29 -14.23 -8.04
N VAL A 197 -1.50 -14.14 -9.12
CA VAL A 197 -0.10 -13.68 -9.04
C VAL A 197 -0.04 -12.23 -8.57
N ALA A 198 -0.88 -11.35 -9.09
CA ALA A 198 -1.01 -9.97 -8.64
C ALA A 198 -1.30 -9.86 -7.12
N VAL A 199 -2.27 -10.62 -6.62
CA VAL A 199 -2.59 -10.65 -5.18
C VAL A 199 -1.41 -11.17 -4.37
N ALA A 200 -0.76 -12.24 -4.82
CA ALA A 200 0.39 -12.81 -4.12
C ALA A 200 1.58 -11.83 -4.07
N LEU A 201 1.84 -11.09 -5.15
CA LEU A 201 2.85 -10.03 -5.20
C LEU A 201 2.50 -8.89 -4.24
N ALA A 202 1.24 -8.44 -4.21
CA ALA A 202 0.79 -7.40 -3.28
C ALA A 202 0.96 -7.83 -1.81
N ILE A 203 0.65 -9.09 -1.48
CA ILE A 203 0.88 -9.68 -0.15
C ILE A 203 2.37 -9.78 0.16
N ARG A 204 3.19 -10.10 -0.85
CA ARG A 204 4.65 -10.22 -0.68
C ARG A 204 5.26 -8.88 -0.26
N VAL A 205 4.96 -7.78 -0.97
CA VAL A 205 5.47 -6.44 -0.64
C VAL A 205 4.87 -5.85 0.65
N PHE A 206 3.77 -6.43 1.17
CA PHE A 206 3.19 -6.03 2.45
C PHE A 206 4.11 -6.30 3.65
N GLY A 207 4.93 -7.36 3.61
CA GLY A 207 5.91 -7.69 4.64
C GLY A 207 6.88 -6.55 4.97
N PRO A 208 7.72 -6.11 4.01
CA PRO A 208 8.61 -4.97 4.23
C PRO A 208 7.84 -3.68 4.49
N ALA A 209 6.68 -3.45 3.85
CA ALA A 209 5.85 -2.26 4.10
C ALA A 209 5.37 -2.16 5.55
N LEU A 210 4.95 -3.29 6.14
CA LEU A 210 4.57 -3.37 7.55
C LEU A 210 5.77 -3.15 8.46
N LEU A 211 6.93 -3.72 8.14
CA LEU A 211 8.13 -3.52 8.93
C LEU A 211 8.65 -2.07 8.86
N ILE A 212 8.59 -1.42 7.71
CA ILE A 212 8.87 0.02 7.55
C ILE A 212 7.95 0.82 8.48
N THR A 213 6.64 0.57 8.41
CA THR A 213 5.65 1.27 9.25
C THR A 213 5.92 1.02 10.74
N ALA A 214 6.24 -0.21 11.11
CA ALA A 214 6.61 -0.61 12.47
C ALA A 214 7.84 0.14 13.00
N LEU A 215 8.83 0.39 12.14
CA LEU A 215 10.09 1.04 12.50
C LEU A 215 9.96 2.56 12.58
N VAL A 216 9.12 3.15 11.73
CA VAL A 216 8.80 4.58 11.77
C VAL A 216 7.93 4.91 12.99
N LEU A 217 7.00 4.02 13.37
CA LEU A 217 6.04 4.22 14.46
C LEU A 217 6.16 3.13 15.54
N PRO A 218 7.32 3.00 16.21
CA PRO A 218 7.59 1.86 17.11
C PRO A 218 6.77 1.87 18.41
N GLY A 219 6.16 3.01 18.75
CA GLY A 219 5.25 3.15 19.90
C GLY A 219 3.79 2.86 19.58
N MET A 220 3.45 2.61 18.30
CA MET A 220 2.10 2.23 17.91
C MET A 220 1.76 0.85 18.48
N ALA A 221 0.50 0.62 18.84
CA ALA A 221 0.03 -0.72 19.18
C ALA A 221 -0.36 -1.49 17.90
N ILE A 222 -0.30 -2.82 17.93
CA ILE A 222 -0.77 -3.67 16.82
C ILE A 222 -2.28 -3.49 16.67
N ARG A 223 -2.68 -2.66 15.71
CA ARG A 223 -4.06 -2.22 15.47
C ARG A 223 -4.32 -2.10 13.97
N ALA A 224 -5.58 -1.98 13.58
CA ALA A 224 -6.00 -1.77 12.19
C ALA A 224 -5.33 -0.54 11.54
N GLU A 225 -4.99 0.49 12.32
CA GLU A 225 -4.27 1.68 11.84
C GLU A 225 -2.90 1.33 11.26
N LEU A 226 -2.11 0.52 11.97
CA LEU A 226 -0.82 0.03 11.50
C LEU A 226 -0.98 -0.70 10.17
N VAL A 227 -1.97 -1.59 10.08
CA VAL A 227 -2.25 -2.37 8.86
C VAL A 227 -2.61 -1.44 7.71
N ALA A 228 -3.44 -0.42 7.94
CA ALA A 228 -3.83 0.54 6.90
C ALA A 228 -2.65 1.39 6.39
N TYR A 229 -1.77 1.88 7.28
CA TYR A 229 -0.53 2.54 6.85
C TYR A 229 0.38 1.57 6.07
N SER A 230 0.43 0.32 6.48
CA SER A 230 1.25 -0.69 5.81
C SER A 230 0.69 -1.06 4.44
N ILE A 231 -0.63 -1.16 4.28
CA ILE A 231 -1.30 -1.29 2.98
C ILE A 231 -0.96 -0.09 2.11
N THR A 232 -0.96 1.13 2.66
CA THR A 232 -0.61 2.35 1.93
C THR A 232 0.81 2.29 1.35
N VAL A 233 1.79 1.91 2.18
CA VAL A 233 3.19 1.73 1.74
C VAL A 233 3.31 0.56 0.75
N SER A 234 2.63 -0.56 1.01
CA SER A 234 2.60 -1.75 0.15
C SER A 234 2.03 -1.46 -1.23
N SER A 235 0.91 -0.74 -1.31
CA SER A 235 0.30 -0.30 -2.57
C SER A 235 1.24 0.59 -3.37
N SER A 236 2.08 1.40 -2.70
CA SER A 236 3.09 2.22 -3.36
C SER A 236 4.15 1.35 -4.06
N PHE A 237 4.67 0.34 -3.36
CA PHE A 237 5.63 -0.61 -3.92
C PHE A 237 5.01 -1.45 -5.05
N TYR A 238 3.82 -1.99 -4.82
CA TYR A 238 3.10 -2.76 -5.82
C TYR A 238 2.88 -1.94 -7.11
N PHE A 239 2.41 -0.70 -6.97
CA PHE A 239 2.21 0.21 -8.09
C PHE A 239 3.49 0.51 -8.88
N MET A 240 4.61 0.76 -8.20
CA MET A 240 5.90 0.98 -8.85
C MET A 240 6.36 -0.25 -9.65
N SER A 241 6.03 -1.45 -9.20
CA SER A 241 6.36 -2.70 -9.93
C SER A 241 5.65 -2.76 -11.29
N TYR A 242 4.41 -2.27 -11.36
CA TYR A 242 3.64 -2.18 -12.62
C TYR A 242 4.13 -1.07 -13.52
N LEU A 243 4.46 0.09 -12.95
CA LEU A 243 4.99 1.21 -13.73
C LEU A 243 6.27 0.85 -14.48
N LEU A 244 7.15 0.03 -13.90
CA LEU A 244 8.42 -0.37 -14.53
C LEU A 244 8.26 -1.25 -15.78
N VAL A 245 7.07 -1.84 -15.98
CA VAL A 245 6.81 -2.85 -17.01
C VAL A 245 5.79 -2.37 -18.03
N SER A 246 4.99 -1.38 -17.66
CA SER A 246 3.95 -0.86 -18.53
C SER A 246 4.57 -0.23 -19.79
N PRO A 247 3.95 -0.38 -20.98
CA PRO A 247 4.34 0.39 -22.17
C PRO A 247 4.31 1.91 -21.93
N LEU A 248 3.62 2.36 -20.88
CA LEU A 248 3.65 3.74 -20.36
C LEU A 248 5.07 4.24 -20.00
N VAL A 249 6.07 3.38 -19.76
CA VAL A 249 7.46 3.83 -19.55
C VAL A 249 7.98 4.64 -20.75
N LEU A 250 7.43 4.39 -21.94
CA LEU A 250 7.80 5.10 -23.17
C LEU A 250 7.08 6.46 -23.32
N ASP A 251 6.04 6.73 -22.51
CA ASP A 251 5.32 8.01 -22.46
C ASP A 251 5.46 8.65 -21.07
N MET A 252 6.40 9.59 -20.97
CA MET A 252 6.68 10.30 -19.71
C MET A 252 5.46 11.05 -19.16
N ALA A 253 4.59 11.58 -20.02
CA ALA A 253 3.41 12.34 -19.57
C ALA A 253 2.36 11.40 -18.98
N ALA A 254 2.14 10.24 -19.61
CA ALA A 254 1.25 9.23 -19.09
C ALA A 254 1.81 8.59 -17.81
N MET A 255 3.11 8.29 -17.75
CA MET A 255 3.78 7.81 -16.53
C MET A 255 3.64 8.80 -15.36
N ALA A 256 3.86 10.10 -15.61
CA ALA A 256 3.70 11.14 -14.59
C ALA A 256 2.23 11.24 -14.12
N THR A 257 1.28 11.19 -15.04
CA THR A 257 -0.16 11.22 -14.75
C THR A 257 -0.56 10.08 -13.81
N VAL A 258 -0.21 8.83 -14.17
CA VAL A 258 -0.53 7.65 -13.35
C VAL A 258 0.18 7.72 -12.00
N SER A 259 1.43 8.21 -11.95
CA SER A 259 2.19 8.38 -10.70
C SER A 259 1.52 9.37 -9.74
N PHE A 260 1.07 10.53 -10.23
CA PHE A 260 0.38 11.52 -9.40
C PHE A 260 -0.96 10.98 -8.87
N ILE A 261 -1.72 10.25 -9.69
CA ILE A 261 -2.97 9.61 -9.26
C ILE A 261 -2.69 8.53 -8.20
N ALA A 262 -1.64 7.72 -8.36
CA ALA A 262 -1.28 6.72 -7.37
C ALA A 262 -0.86 7.36 -6.04
N ILE A 263 -0.04 8.42 -6.07
CA ILE A 263 0.35 9.19 -4.87
C ILE A 263 -0.90 9.75 -4.18
N ALA A 264 -1.86 10.29 -4.95
CA ALA A 264 -3.14 10.75 -4.42
C ALA A 264 -3.89 9.63 -3.69
N SER A 265 -4.01 8.44 -4.31
CA SER A 265 -4.64 7.26 -3.69
C SER A 265 -3.95 6.83 -2.40
N ILE A 266 -2.62 6.81 -2.39
CA ILE A 266 -1.80 6.47 -1.23
C ILE A 266 -2.02 7.49 -0.10
N LEU A 267 -1.94 8.79 -0.40
CA LEU A 267 -2.25 9.86 0.57
C LEU A 267 -3.67 9.74 1.10
N SER A 268 -4.63 9.39 0.25
CA SER A 268 -6.01 9.15 0.63
C SER A 268 -6.12 8.00 1.64
N ILE A 269 -5.60 6.82 1.31
CA ILE A 269 -5.67 5.65 2.20
C ILE A 269 -4.94 5.93 3.53
N GLY A 270 -3.75 6.55 3.48
CA GLY A 270 -3.03 6.95 4.69
C GLY A 270 -3.81 7.96 5.55
N THR A 271 -4.45 8.95 4.93
CA THR A 271 -5.32 9.92 5.62
C THR A 271 -6.52 9.23 6.25
N SER A 272 -7.10 8.23 5.58
CA SER A 272 -8.24 7.47 6.14
C SER A 272 -7.87 6.72 7.41
N ALA A 273 -6.69 6.08 7.46
CA ALA A 273 -6.18 5.38 8.64
C ALA A 273 -6.11 6.31 9.86
N TYR A 274 -5.59 7.52 9.64
CA TYR A 274 -5.50 8.55 10.66
C TYR A 274 -6.89 9.02 11.15
N VAL A 275 -7.80 9.31 10.21
CA VAL A 275 -9.14 9.79 10.51
C VAL A 275 -9.97 8.74 11.25
N LEU A 276 -9.94 7.48 10.79
CA LEU A 276 -10.67 6.38 11.43
C LEU A 276 -10.16 6.08 12.84
N THR A 277 -8.87 6.30 13.09
CA THR A 277 -8.29 6.22 14.44
C THR A 277 -8.84 7.31 15.35
N ARG A 278 -8.88 8.57 14.87
CA ARG A 278 -9.50 9.69 15.61
C ARG A 278 -11.00 9.47 15.84
N TRP A 279 -11.69 8.86 14.89
CA TRP A 279 -13.10 8.49 15.07
C TRP A 279 -13.30 7.50 16.21
N ARG A 280 -12.42 6.49 16.37
CA ARG A 280 -12.56 5.53 17.49
C ARG A 280 -12.54 6.22 18.85
N SER A 281 -11.73 7.28 19.00
CA SER A 281 -11.63 8.06 20.23
C SER A 281 -12.78 9.04 20.41
N SER A 282 -13.15 9.79 19.36
CA SER A 282 -14.18 10.84 19.44
C SER A 282 -15.61 10.36 19.24
N ARG A 283 -15.78 9.19 18.60
CA ARG A 283 -17.04 8.64 18.10
C ARG A 283 -17.89 9.61 17.26
N ASN A 284 -17.26 10.66 16.72
CA ASN A 284 -17.95 11.66 15.91
C ASN A 284 -18.30 11.10 14.50
N PRO A 285 -19.57 11.04 14.10
CA PRO A 285 -19.99 10.51 12.80
C PRO A 285 -19.46 11.29 11.59
N ALA A 286 -19.19 12.59 11.71
CA ALA A 286 -18.54 13.38 10.66
C ALA A 286 -17.12 12.86 10.39
N THR A 287 -16.39 12.50 11.45
CA THR A 287 -15.04 11.92 11.34
C THR A 287 -15.09 10.54 10.69
N LEU A 288 -16.09 9.70 11.01
CA LEU A 288 -16.23 8.39 10.37
C LEU A 288 -16.47 8.51 8.86
N THR A 289 -17.45 9.33 8.48
CA THR A 289 -17.84 9.53 7.07
C THR A 289 -16.70 10.16 6.27
N LEU A 290 -15.95 11.10 6.85
CA LEU A 290 -14.73 11.64 6.24
C LEU A 290 -13.64 10.55 6.08
N GLY A 291 -13.49 9.65 7.05
CA GLY A 291 -12.58 8.51 6.95
C GLY A 291 -12.96 7.57 5.81
N LEU A 292 -14.26 7.25 5.68
CA LEU A 292 -14.78 6.42 4.60
C LEU A 292 -14.61 7.09 3.22
N TYR A 293 -14.79 8.41 3.13
CA TYR A 293 -14.48 9.17 1.92
C TYR A 293 -13.04 8.91 1.44
N PHE A 294 -12.07 9.04 2.34
CA PHE A 294 -10.66 8.82 2.00
C PHE A 294 -10.35 7.35 1.65
N VAL A 295 -11.02 6.37 2.26
CA VAL A 295 -10.86 4.96 1.83
C VAL A 295 -11.40 4.78 0.40
N VAL A 296 -12.68 5.11 0.21
CA VAL A 296 -13.40 4.77 -1.03
C VAL A 296 -12.88 5.62 -2.20
N GLY A 297 -12.60 6.90 -1.98
CA GLY A 297 -12.00 7.78 -2.98
C GLY A 297 -10.58 7.35 -3.36
N GLY A 298 -9.77 6.93 -2.38
CA GLY A 298 -8.44 6.38 -2.65
C GLY A 298 -8.48 5.09 -3.47
N LEU A 299 -9.44 4.19 -3.18
CA LEU A 299 -9.67 2.99 -3.98
C LEU A 299 -10.14 3.32 -5.40
N SER A 300 -11.04 4.30 -5.56
CA SER A 300 -11.48 4.76 -6.88
C SER A 300 -10.30 5.19 -7.75
N TYR A 301 -9.44 6.08 -7.24
CA TYR A 301 -8.27 6.54 -7.99
C TYR A 301 -7.21 5.45 -8.19
N LEU A 302 -7.11 4.48 -7.29
CA LEU A 302 -6.25 3.31 -7.49
C LEU A 302 -6.76 2.48 -8.68
N VAL A 303 -8.08 2.23 -8.78
CA VAL A 303 -8.67 1.54 -9.94
C VAL A 303 -8.45 2.35 -11.22
N VAL A 304 -8.57 3.68 -11.18
CA VAL A 304 -8.23 4.54 -12.32
C VAL A 304 -6.78 4.33 -12.73
N ALA A 305 -5.82 4.38 -11.81
CA ALA A 305 -4.41 4.16 -12.12
C ALA A 305 -4.14 2.77 -12.71
N LEU A 306 -4.75 1.72 -12.14
CA LEU A 306 -4.63 0.34 -12.62
C LEU A 306 -5.27 0.12 -13.99
N ASN A 307 -6.33 0.84 -14.33
CA ASN A 307 -6.91 0.81 -15.67
C ASN A 307 -5.98 1.44 -16.72
N HIS A 308 -5.21 2.47 -16.33
CA HIS A 308 -4.23 3.08 -17.23
C HIS A 308 -3.00 2.22 -17.46
N THR A 309 -2.60 1.43 -16.47
CA THR A 309 -1.53 0.43 -16.64
C THR A 309 -2.03 -0.84 -17.33
N GLU A 310 -3.23 -0.83 -17.92
CA GLU A 310 -3.90 -1.96 -18.59
C GLU A 310 -4.14 -3.21 -17.72
N PHE A 311 -3.90 -3.10 -16.41
CA PHE A 311 -4.07 -4.20 -15.45
C PHE A 311 -5.55 -4.51 -15.21
N MET A 312 -6.36 -3.48 -15.05
CA MET A 312 -7.82 -3.58 -15.01
C MET A 312 -8.40 -2.86 -16.21
N SER A 313 -8.39 -3.50 -17.38
CA SER A 313 -8.84 -2.86 -18.63
C SER A 313 -10.34 -2.99 -18.87
N GLY A 314 -10.87 -2.05 -19.65
CA GLY A 314 -12.24 -2.10 -20.18
C GLY A 314 -13.29 -1.36 -19.36
N LEU A 315 -14.52 -1.41 -19.87
CA LEU A 315 -15.67 -0.66 -19.34
C LEU A 315 -15.97 -0.99 -17.87
N ASN A 316 -15.74 -2.22 -17.44
CA ASN A 316 -16.00 -2.67 -16.06
C ASN A 316 -15.12 -1.92 -15.04
N ALA A 317 -13.85 -1.66 -15.35
CA ALA A 317 -12.96 -0.92 -14.47
C ALA A 317 -13.37 0.56 -14.35
N GLN A 318 -13.78 1.18 -15.45
CA GLN A 318 -14.30 2.55 -15.46
C GLN A 318 -15.60 2.67 -14.67
N TYR A 319 -16.55 1.74 -14.85
CA TYR A 319 -17.79 1.72 -14.07
C TYR A 319 -17.53 1.51 -12.58
N PHE A 320 -16.63 0.59 -12.23
CA PHE A 320 -16.27 0.33 -10.83
C PHE A 320 -15.60 1.54 -10.18
N ALA A 321 -14.62 2.16 -10.84
CA ALA A 321 -13.97 3.38 -10.36
C ALA A 321 -14.97 4.52 -10.16
N THR A 322 -15.89 4.71 -11.11
CA THR A 322 -16.92 5.77 -11.06
C THR A 322 -17.93 5.50 -9.94
N ALA A 323 -18.34 4.25 -9.73
CA ALA A 323 -19.23 3.89 -8.63
C ALA A 323 -18.58 4.19 -7.26
N LEU A 324 -17.30 3.83 -7.10
CA LEU A 324 -16.54 4.19 -5.90
C LEU A 324 -16.44 5.72 -5.73
N ALA A 325 -16.18 6.48 -6.81
CA ALA A 325 -16.11 7.93 -6.75
C ALA A 325 -17.44 8.56 -6.30
N LEU A 326 -18.59 8.03 -6.75
CA LEU A 326 -19.91 8.47 -6.31
C LEU A 326 -20.14 8.16 -4.83
N ILE A 327 -19.84 6.94 -4.38
CA ILE A 327 -19.96 6.55 -2.97
C ILE A 327 -19.07 7.46 -2.10
N ALA A 328 -17.83 7.69 -2.52
CA ALA A 328 -16.92 8.60 -1.83
C ALA A 328 -17.53 10.01 -1.73
N SER A 329 -18.03 10.54 -2.85
CA SER A 329 -18.66 11.85 -2.91
C SER A 329 -19.87 11.97 -1.96
N MET A 330 -20.68 10.92 -1.83
CA MET A 330 -21.76 10.85 -0.84
C MET A 330 -21.21 10.93 0.60
N MET A 331 -20.14 10.21 0.91
CA MET A 331 -19.50 10.23 2.23
C MET A 331 -18.92 11.61 2.58
N LEU A 332 -18.31 12.30 1.61
CA LEU A 332 -17.80 13.66 1.82
C LEU A 332 -18.95 14.64 2.11
N ASN A 333 -20.04 14.56 1.35
CA ASN A 333 -21.25 15.36 1.60
C ASN A 333 -21.81 15.10 3.00
N LEU A 334 -22.00 13.82 3.37
CA LEU A 334 -22.43 13.42 4.70
C LEU A 334 -21.55 14.02 5.80
N SER A 335 -20.22 13.95 5.63
CA SER A 335 -19.28 14.47 6.63
C SER A 335 -19.41 15.98 6.83
N SER A 336 -19.62 16.74 5.76
CA SER A 336 -19.80 18.20 5.82
C SER A 336 -21.14 18.62 6.43
N ILE A 337 -22.21 17.88 6.15
CA ILE A 337 -23.55 18.13 6.71
C ILE A 337 -23.57 17.84 8.21
N VAL A 338 -23.04 16.67 8.61
CA VAL A 338 -22.98 16.27 10.01
C VAL A 338 -22.09 17.21 10.81
N ALA A 339 -21.00 17.71 10.23
CA ALA A 339 -20.12 18.68 10.89
C ALA A 339 -20.79 20.05 11.19
N LEU A 340 -21.90 20.37 10.54
CA LEU A 340 -22.66 21.61 10.76
C LEU A 340 -23.84 21.46 11.73
N ASP A 341 -24.10 20.25 12.26
CA ASP A 341 -25.29 19.94 13.09
C ASP A 341 -26.62 20.35 12.44
N TRP A 342 -26.69 20.36 11.11
CA TRP A 342 -27.84 20.88 10.37
C TRP A 342 -28.96 19.83 10.20
N LYS A 343 -30.18 20.18 10.62
CA LYS A 343 -31.38 19.29 10.64
C LYS A 343 -31.76 18.78 9.23
N ARG A 344 -32.05 17.47 9.14
CA ARG A 344 -32.74 16.60 8.14
C ARG A 344 -33.03 17.07 6.69
N ILE A 345 -33.25 18.35 6.38
CA ILE A 345 -33.60 18.86 5.04
C ILE A 345 -32.42 18.82 4.05
N LEU A 346 -31.18 18.70 4.55
CA LEU A 346 -29.96 18.58 3.73
C LEU A 346 -29.57 17.17 3.33
N LEU A 347 -30.43 16.15 3.52
CA LEU A 347 -30.26 14.85 2.87
C LEU A 347 -30.50 14.91 1.35
N LEU A 348 -31.00 16.04 0.82
CA LEU A 348 -31.29 16.22 -0.60
C LEU A 348 -30.13 15.84 -1.54
N PRO A 349 -28.86 16.21 -1.31
CA PRO A 349 -27.74 15.82 -2.17
C PRO A 349 -27.46 14.31 -2.17
N ILE A 350 -27.78 13.63 -1.06
CA ILE A 350 -27.69 12.18 -0.89
C ILE A 350 -28.90 11.48 -1.53
N LEU A 351 -30.07 12.10 -1.51
CA LEU A 351 -31.26 11.60 -2.21
C LEU A 351 -31.11 11.78 -3.74
N ILE A 352 -30.52 12.89 -4.18
CA ILE A 352 -30.22 13.16 -5.60
C ILE A 352 -29.19 12.15 -6.14
N THR A 353 -28.30 11.58 -5.32
CA THR A 353 -27.37 10.50 -5.76
C THR A 353 -28.00 9.15 -6.01
N ILE A 354 -29.17 8.88 -5.43
CA ILE A 354 -29.79 7.56 -5.58
C ILE A 354 -30.12 7.32 -7.05
N ALA A 355 -30.61 8.33 -7.77
CA ALA A 355 -30.97 8.20 -9.18
C ALA A 355 -29.76 7.94 -10.12
N PRO A 356 -28.67 8.71 -10.12
CA PRO A 356 -27.44 8.42 -10.87
C PRO A 356 -26.81 7.09 -10.48
N PHE A 357 -26.78 6.76 -9.18
CA PHE A 357 -26.25 5.49 -8.69
C PHE A 357 -27.08 4.31 -9.23
N TRP A 358 -28.41 4.42 -9.18
CA TRP A 358 -29.34 3.41 -9.72
C TRP A 358 -29.25 3.28 -11.24
N LEU A 359 -29.06 4.39 -11.96
CA LEU A 359 -28.85 4.40 -13.41
C LEU A 359 -27.51 3.77 -13.82
N MET A 360 -26.46 3.94 -13.00
CA MET A 360 -25.19 3.24 -13.20
C MET A 360 -25.31 1.74 -12.92
N LEU A 361 -25.99 1.36 -11.83
CA LEU A 361 -26.20 -0.04 -11.46
C LEU A 361 -27.03 -0.77 -12.53
N SER A 362 -28.04 -0.11 -13.10
CA SER A 362 -28.82 -0.64 -14.22
C SER A 362 -28.04 -0.68 -15.53
N GLY A 363 -27.17 0.29 -15.81
CA GLY A 363 -26.26 0.25 -16.97
C GLY A 363 -25.13 -0.79 -16.87
N TRP A 364 -24.77 -1.21 -15.64
CA TRP A 364 -23.87 -2.34 -15.39
C TRP A 364 -24.56 -3.69 -15.62
N ILE A 365 -25.89 -3.75 -15.49
CA ILE A 365 -26.71 -4.97 -15.60
C ILE A 365 -27.36 -5.12 -16.99
N ALA A 366 -27.62 -4.03 -17.72
CA ALA A 366 -28.25 -4.06 -19.04
C ALA A 366 -27.79 -2.91 -19.95
N GLN A 367 -27.76 -3.14 -21.27
CA GLN A 367 -27.48 -2.11 -22.27
C GLN A 367 -28.54 -0.99 -22.18
N VAL A 368 -28.08 0.22 -21.84
CA VAL A 368 -28.93 1.40 -21.70
C VAL A 368 -29.39 1.86 -23.10
N PRO A 369 -30.69 2.14 -23.32
CA PRO A 369 -31.18 2.69 -24.57
C PRO A 369 -30.42 3.97 -24.97
N PRO A 370 -30.21 4.26 -26.27
CA PRO A 370 -29.45 5.43 -26.73
C PRO A 370 -29.92 6.77 -26.11
N ASP A 371 -31.23 6.96 -25.94
CA ASP A 371 -31.83 8.17 -25.37
C ASP A 371 -31.51 8.33 -23.88
N ALA A 372 -31.32 7.22 -23.17
CA ALA A 372 -30.93 7.22 -21.78
C ALA A 372 -29.42 7.46 -21.58
N VAL A 373 -28.59 7.43 -22.64
CA VAL A 373 -27.15 7.77 -22.57
C VAL A 373 -26.94 9.28 -22.38
N ALA A 374 -27.74 10.12 -23.04
CA ALA A 374 -27.69 11.57 -22.87
C ALA A 374 -28.13 11.97 -21.44
N PHE A 375 -29.23 11.39 -20.96
CA PHE A 375 -29.70 11.58 -19.59
C PHE A 375 -28.70 11.07 -18.55
N ARG A 376 -28.05 9.93 -18.78
CA ARG A 376 -26.97 9.39 -17.93
C ARG A 376 -25.79 10.36 -17.85
N SER A 377 -25.35 10.89 -18.98
CA SER A 377 -24.18 11.80 -19.03
C SER A 377 -24.48 13.12 -18.31
N LEU A 378 -25.65 13.70 -18.56
CA LEU A 378 -26.08 14.96 -17.93
C LEU A 378 -26.32 14.79 -16.42
N SER A 379 -26.95 13.69 -16.00
CA SER A 379 -27.14 13.38 -14.58
C SER A 379 -25.82 13.13 -13.84
N MET A 380 -24.82 12.49 -14.49
CA MET A 380 -23.47 12.35 -13.92
C MET A 380 -22.77 13.69 -13.76
N ILE A 381 -22.84 14.59 -14.75
CA ILE A 381 -22.23 15.92 -14.67
C ILE A 381 -22.87 16.75 -13.55
N ILE A 382 -24.20 16.84 -13.52
CA ILE A 382 -24.92 17.61 -12.50
C ILE A 382 -24.64 17.05 -11.11
N SER A 383 -24.68 15.72 -10.95
CA SER A 383 -24.39 15.08 -9.67
C SER A 383 -22.95 15.35 -9.24
N GLY A 384 -21.97 15.10 -10.12
CA GLY A 384 -20.56 15.36 -9.82
C GLY A 384 -20.28 16.80 -9.41
N LEU A 385 -20.91 17.78 -10.10
CA LEU A 385 -20.82 19.20 -9.74
C LEU A 385 -21.44 19.48 -8.36
N LEU A 386 -22.67 19.03 -8.13
CA LEU A 386 -23.35 19.24 -6.85
C LEU A 386 -22.57 18.61 -5.70
N HIS A 387 -22.09 17.37 -5.86
CA HIS A 387 -21.35 16.68 -4.80
C HIS A 387 -20.00 17.26 -4.51
N SER A 388 -19.42 17.99 -5.46
CA SER A 388 -18.14 18.64 -5.23
C SER A 388 -18.33 20.05 -4.64
N ILE A 389 -19.31 20.82 -5.12
CA ILE A 389 -19.55 22.21 -4.69
C ILE A 389 -20.14 22.28 -3.28
N ILE A 390 -21.08 21.40 -2.95
CA ILE A 390 -21.77 21.42 -1.65
C ILE A 390 -20.80 21.27 -0.48
N PRO A 391 -19.93 20.23 -0.39
CA PRO A 391 -19.04 20.08 0.75
C PRO A 391 -18.02 21.22 0.82
N ILE A 392 -17.55 21.75 -0.31
CA ILE A 392 -16.67 22.94 -0.33
C ILE A 392 -17.36 24.13 0.32
N THR A 393 -18.61 24.40 -0.08
CA THR A 393 -19.40 25.53 0.44
C THR A 393 -19.64 25.35 1.94
N LEU A 394 -20.05 24.16 2.37
CA LEU A 394 -20.31 23.86 3.78
C LEU A 394 -19.04 23.96 4.64
N TYR A 395 -17.91 23.40 4.18
CA TYR A 395 -16.62 23.56 4.88
C TYR A 395 -16.12 25.01 4.90
N GLY A 396 -16.35 25.77 3.82
CA GLY A 396 -16.07 27.21 3.80
C GLY A 396 -16.89 27.99 4.83
N LEU A 397 -18.18 27.64 4.99
CA LEU A 397 -19.04 28.21 6.03
C LEU A 397 -18.59 27.83 7.44
N ILE A 398 -18.21 26.57 7.67
CA ILE A 398 -17.64 26.12 8.96
C ILE A 398 -16.40 26.94 9.28
N TRP A 399 -15.46 27.05 8.34
CA TRP A 399 -14.25 27.83 8.52
C TRP A 399 -14.55 29.29 8.87
N TRP A 400 -15.45 29.94 8.13
CA TRP A 400 -15.81 31.33 8.38
C TRP A 400 -16.41 31.53 9.77
N ARG A 401 -17.28 30.62 10.23
CA ARG A 401 -17.83 30.64 11.59
C ARG A 401 -16.75 30.47 12.65
N MET A 402 -15.87 29.48 12.49
CA MET A 402 -14.76 29.22 13.42
C MET A 402 -13.77 30.38 13.46
N ARG A 403 -13.50 31.02 12.31
CA ARG A 403 -12.63 32.20 12.23
C ARG A 403 -13.17 33.38 13.03
N LYS A 404 -14.49 33.61 12.99
CA LYS A 404 -15.14 34.72 13.71
C LYS A 404 -15.01 34.63 15.23
N VAL A 405 -14.95 33.42 15.77
CA VAL A 405 -14.87 33.17 17.22
C VAL A 405 -13.47 32.71 17.65
N ASP A 406 -12.47 32.86 16.78
CA ASP A 406 -11.08 32.42 17.00
C ASP A 406 -10.96 30.96 17.49
N ALA A 407 -11.85 30.09 17.00
CA ALA A 407 -11.85 28.69 17.41
C ALA A 407 -10.59 27.95 16.92
N SER A 408 -10.05 27.11 17.80
CA SER A 408 -8.92 26.23 17.46
C SER A 408 -9.32 25.22 16.36
N GLY A 409 -8.37 24.91 15.48
CA GLY A 409 -8.59 23.98 14.37
C GLY A 409 -9.40 24.55 13.19
N ARG A 410 -9.62 25.87 13.12
CA ARG A 410 -10.29 26.53 12.00
C ARG A 410 -9.64 26.24 10.64
N SER A 411 -8.31 26.08 10.59
CA SER A 411 -7.61 25.80 9.34
C SER A 411 -8.03 24.47 8.72
N ARG A 412 -8.52 23.50 9.52
CA ARG A 412 -8.95 22.19 9.03
C ARG A 412 -10.13 22.32 8.07
N ALA A 413 -11.14 23.10 8.44
CA ALA A 413 -12.30 23.35 7.59
C ALA A 413 -11.90 24.10 6.31
N LEU A 414 -10.98 25.06 6.40
CA LEU A 414 -10.46 25.77 5.24
C LEU A 414 -9.75 24.81 4.27
N PHE A 415 -8.87 23.95 4.77
CA PHE A 415 -8.12 23.02 3.94
C PHE A 415 -9.01 21.91 3.36
N LEU A 416 -10.08 21.51 4.06
CA LEU A 416 -11.10 20.63 3.48
C LEU A 416 -11.81 21.28 2.29
N ALA A 417 -12.16 22.57 2.39
CA ALA A 417 -12.75 23.33 1.29
C ALA A 417 -11.75 23.55 0.12
N LEU A 418 -10.52 23.96 0.41
CA LEU A 418 -9.48 24.18 -0.60
C LEU A 418 -9.11 22.89 -1.33
N GLY A 419 -8.96 21.78 -0.61
CA GLY A 419 -8.72 20.48 -1.23
C GLY A 419 -9.87 20.07 -2.15
N GLY A 420 -11.13 20.30 -1.74
CA GLY A 420 -12.30 20.04 -2.60
C GLY A 420 -12.29 20.90 -3.87
N LEU A 421 -11.89 22.17 -3.75
CA LEU A 421 -11.79 23.08 -4.90
C LEU A 421 -10.70 22.63 -5.88
N LEU A 422 -9.52 22.22 -5.40
CA LEU A 422 -8.48 21.61 -6.23
C LEU A 422 -8.98 20.31 -6.89
N HIS A 423 -9.73 19.50 -6.15
CA HIS A 423 -10.29 18.25 -6.66
C HIS A 423 -11.31 18.50 -7.79
N ILE A 424 -12.11 19.58 -7.70
CA ILE A 424 -12.98 20.01 -8.81
C ILE A 424 -12.15 20.33 -10.03
N PHE A 425 -11.08 21.12 -9.92
CA PHE A 425 -10.24 21.42 -11.07
C PHE A 425 -9.59 20.17 -11.69
N GLY A 426 -9.21 19.21 -10.84
CA GLY A 426 -8.74 17.90 -11.29
C GLY A 426 -9.81 17.10 -12.05
N ALA A 427 -11.05 17.10 -11.56
CA ALA A 427 -12.15 16.35 -12.16
C ALA A 427 -12.80 17.04 -13.37
N ALA A 428 -12.85 18.38 -13.39
CA ALA A 428 -13.45 19.20 -14.43
C ALA A 428 -12.64 19.20 -15.74
N GLY A 429 -11.38 18.73 -15.70
CA GLY A 429 -10.57 18.52 -16.89
C GLY A 429 -11.14 17.50 -17.88
N GLY A 430 -12.21 16.77 -17.54
CA GLY A 430 -12.95 15.82 -18.40
C GLY A 430 -12.16 14.55 -18.75
N ASN A 431 -10.84 14.65 -18.75
CA ASN A 431 -9.85 13.60 -18.79
C ASN A 431 -9.05 13.67 -17.49
N THR A 432 -9.38 12.82 -16.52
CA THR A 432 -8.49 12.44 -15.40
C THR A 432 -7.12 11.94 -15.89
N LEU A 433 -7.03 11.71 -17.21
CA LEU A 433 -5.90 11.40 -18.07
C LEU A 433 -4.91 12.53 -18.36
N SER A 434 -5.19 13.80 -18.02
CA SER A 434 -4.21 14.87 -18.24
C SER A 434 -3.27 15.02 -17.03
N ILE A 435 -1.99 15.32 -17.30
CA ILE A 435 -1.01 15.58 -16.25
C ILE A 435 -1.44 16.74 -15.33
N ILE A 436 -2.10 17.75 -15.90
CA ILE A 436 -2.65 18.89 -15.15
C ILE A 436 -3.73 18.42 -14.16
N ALA A 437 -4.68 17.61 -14.63
CA ALA A 437 -5.70 17.03 -13.77
C ALA A 437 -5.09 16.20 -12.64
N ALA A 438 -4.09 15.37 -12.95
CA ALA A 438 -3.41 14.53 -11.97
C ALA A 438 -2.65 15.35 -10.90
N ILE A 439 -2.02 16.46 -11.30
CA ILE A 439 -1.39 17.40 -10.36
C ILE A 439 -2.43 18.03 -9.42
N PHE A 440 -3.58 18.45 -9.95
CA PHE A 440 -4.67 19.00 -9.12
C PHE A 440 -5.23 17.97 -8.15
N ILE A 441 -5.41 16.71 -8.59
CA ILE A 441 -5.86 15.61 -7.73
C ILE A 441 -4.83 15.34 -6.63
N MET A 442 -3.55 15.18 -6.97
CA MET A 442 -2.49 15.00 -5.97
C MET A 442 -2.42 16.18 -4.99
N GLY A 443 -2.51 17.41 -5.51
CA GLY A 443 -2.55 18.64 -4.71
C GLY A 443 -3.73 18.67 -3.75
N ALA A 444 -4.92 18.25 -4.20
CA ALA A 444 -6.12 18.16 -3.36
C ALA A 444 -5.89 17.23 -2.15
N TYR A 445 -5.36 16.03 -2.38
CA TYR A 445 -5.06 15.08 -1.31
C TYR A 445 -3.92 15.55 -0.39
N GLY A 446 -2.93 16.26 -0.92
CA GLY A 446 -1.90 16.92 -0.10
C GLY A 446 -2.49 17.98 0.83
N VAL A 447 -3.35 18.86 0.31
CA VAL A 447 -4.04 19.89 1.09
C VAL A 447 -4.97 19.26 2.14
N TRP A 448 -5.75 18.25 1.76
CA TRP A 448 -6.58 17.51 2.71
C TRP A 448 -5.78 16.85 3.82
N TRP A 449 -4.66 16.21 3.49
CA TRP A 449 -3.79 15.59 4.48
C TRP A 449 -3.24 16.63 5.47
N LEU A 450 -2.78 17.80 4.99
CA LEU A 450 -2.33 18.89 5.86
C LEU A 450 -3.45 19.40 6.78
N GLY A 451 -4.66 19.57 6.25
CA GLY A 451 -5.82 20.00 7.03
C GLY A 451 -6.22 18.97 8.10
N VAL A 452 -6.40 17.72 7.70
CA VAL A 452 -6.86 16.64 8.58
C VAL A 452 -5.87 16.36 9.70
N THR A 453 -4.57 16.33 9.39
CA THR A 453 -3.53 16.05 10.39
C THR A 453 -3.27 17.23 11.34
N GLY A 454 -3.83 18.40 11.06
CA GLY A 454 -3.60 19.63 11.84
C GLY A 454 -2.25 20.30 11.55
N ARG A 455 -1.49 19.81 10.57
CA ARG A 455 -0.24 20.46 10.13
C ARG A 455 -0.51 21.83 9.51
N ALA A 456 -1.68 22.03 8.93
CA ALA A 456 -2.15 23.33 8.47
C ALA A 456 -2.12 24.40 9.58
N ASP A 457 -2.52 24.06 10.81
CA ASP A 457 -2.49 24.99 11.94
C ASP A 457 -1.05 25.40 12.28
N SER A 458 -0.10 24.46 12.24
CA SER A 458 1.32 24.75 12.47
C SER A 458 1.93 25.62 11.37
N LEU A 459 1.59 25.36 10.10
CA LEU A 459 2.10 26.14 8.96
C LEU A 459 1.57 27.57 8.94
N LEU A 460 0.32 27.76 9.38
CA LEU A 460 -0.33 29.06 9.41
C LEU A 460 -0.10 29.83 10.73
N GLY A 461 0.66 29.26 11.68
CA GLY A 461 0.86 29.87 12.99
C GLY A 461 -0.41 29.97 13.84
N THR A 462 -1.41 29.12 13.58
CA THR A 462 -2.68 29.06 14.32
C THR A 462 -2.76 27.84 15.24
N ALA A 463 -1.63 27.17 15.49
CA ALA A 463 -1.52 26.14 16.51
C ALA A 463 -1.60 26.80 17.89
N ALA A 464 -2.58 26.39 18.69
CA ALA A 464 -2.75 26.83 20.07
C ALA A 464 -1.71 26.21 21.01
#